data_AF-A0A4V2EUH1-F1
#
_entry.id   AF-A0A4V2EUH1-F1
#
_cell.length_a   1.000
_cell.length_b   1.000
_cell.length_c   1.000
_cell.angle_alpha   90.00
_cell.angle_beta   90.00
_cell.angle_gamma   90.00
#
_symmetry.space_group_name_H-M   'P 1'
#
loop_
_entity.id
_entity.type
_entity.pdbx_description
1 polymer ?
#
loop_
_entity_poly.entity_id
_entity_poly.type
_entity_poly.pdbx_seq_one_letter_code
_entity_poly.pdbx_strand_id
1 'polypeptide(L)'
;MDIEPAPPPSDRELPKQPERPKAIDTAFLLALGGVAISIVSTLLTMVIRDKWANDYARQFLDGSGKAFTDADVANLVSTIKPVAAVAVFVGAGIAALFVYKMRAGRNWARIVLTVFAIFGAMGLFSVLVEAGAPLDMMWDVAQVAFSVAAVVYMFKPESTEYFNQTKRARQRS
;
A
#
# COMPACT_ATOMS: atom_id res chain seq x y z
N MET A 1 -1.99 -9.60 65.87
CA MET A 1 -2.51 -8.76 64.77
C MET A 1 -2.13 -9.51 63.50
N ASP A 2 -2.97 -10.48 63.15
CA ASP A 2 -2.71 -11.36 62.02
C ASP A 2 -2.89 -10.55 60.74
N ILE A 3 -1.78 -10.28 60.05
CA ILE A 3 -1.80 -9.58 58.78
C ILE A 3 -2.21 -10.62 57.75
N GLU A 4 -3.51 -10.67 57.46
CA GLU A 4 -4.04 -11.47 56.37
C GLU A 4 -3.31 -11.06 55.07
N PRO A 5 -2.65 -11.99 54.36
CA PRO A 5 -1.95 -11.67 53.14
C PRO A 5 -2.96 -11.14 52.12
N ALA A 6 -2.67 -9.96 51.57
CA ALA A 6 -3.54 -9.31 50.61
C ALA A 6 -3.91 -10.31 49.49
N PRO A 7 -5.20 -10.42 49.12
CA PRO A 7 -5.63 -11.38 48.11
C PRO A 7 -4.82 -11.17 46.82
N PRO A 8 -4.42 -12.25 46.13
CA PRO A 8 -3.70 -12.13 44.87
C PRO A 8 -4.52 -11.25 43.93
N PRO A 9 -3.89 -10.34 43.16
CA PRO A 9 -4.59 -9.52 42.19
C PRO A 9 -5.47 -10.44 41.35
N SER A 10 -6.78 -10.31 41.47
CA SER A 10 -7.69 -11.09 40.64
C SER A 10 -7.37 -10.78 39.19
N ASP A 11 -7.44 -11.77 38.29
CA ASP A 11 -7.32 -11.62 36.82
C ASP A 11 -8.35 -10.63 36.19
N ARG A 12 -9.04 -9.85 37.01
CA ARG A 12 -9.86 -8.72 36.62
C ARG A 12 -8.97 -7.68 35.94
N GLU A 13 -9.11 -7.68 34.62
CA GLU A 13 -9.05 -6.51 33.75
C GLU A 13 -7.70 -6.16 33.11
N LEU A 14 -6.89 -7.16 32.72
CA LEU A 14 -6.11 -6.91 31.49
C LEU A 14 -7.14 -6.77 30.34
N PRO A 15 -7.24 -5.62 29.66
CA PRO A 15 -8.21 -5.45 28.57
C PRO A 15 -7.93 -6.53 27.52
N LYS A 16 -8.83 -7.51 27.44
CA LYS A 16 -8.71 -8.62 26.49
C LYS A 16 -8.67 -8.01 25.10
N GLN A 17 -7.53 -8.16 24.42
CA GLN A 17 -7.38 -7.62 23.07
C GLN A 17 -8.49 -8.24 22.19
N PRO A 18 -9.17 -7.42 21.36
CA PRO A 18 -10.21 -7.93 20.46
C PRO A 18 -9.64 -9.07 19.61
N GLU A 19 -10.35 -10.19 19.56
CA GLU A 19 -9.95 -11.31 18.71
C GLU A 19 -10.04 -10.89 17.24
N ARG A 20 -8.95 -11.07 16.49
CA ARG A 20 -8.88 -10.63 15.10
C ARG A 20 -9.67 -11.59 14.20
N PRO A 21 -10.64 -11.09 13.41
CA PRO A 21 -11.38 -11.91 12.46
C PRO A 21 -10.48 -12.43 11.33
N LYS A 22 -10.77 -13.65 10.83
CA LYS A 22 -10.09 -14.21 9.65
C LYS A 22 -10.17 -13.30 8.42
N ALA A 23 -11.26 -12.54 8.27
CA ALA A 23 -11.43 -11.56 7.20
C ALA A 23 -10.32 -10.50 7.18
N ILE A 24 -9.82 -10.07 8.34
CA ILE A 24 -8.70 -9.11 8.44
C ILE A 24 -7.39 -9.77 7.97
N ASP A 25 -7.16 -11.04 8.30
CA ASP A 25 -5.99 -11.77 7.82
C ASP A 25 -6.05 -11.98 6.30
N THR A 26 -7.22 -12.28 5.74
CA THR A 26 -7.41 -12.34 4.28
C THR A 26 -7.17 -10.98 3.63
N ALA A 27 -7.73 -9.89 4.18
CA ALA A 27 -7.49 -8.54 3.68
C ALA A 27 -6.01 -8.17 3.73
N PHE A 28 -5.31 -8.58 4.78
CA PHE A 28 -3.87 -8.36 4.94
C PHE A 28 -3.07 -9.07 3.85
N LEU A 29 -3.36 -10.34 3.58
CA LEU A 29 -2.68 -11.11 2.53
C LEU A 29 -2.97 -10.57 1.13
N LEU A 30 -4.22 -10.18 0.86
CA LEU A 30 -4.60 -9.55 -0.41
C LEU A 30 -3.89 -8.21 -0.62
N ALA A 31 -3.85 -7.35 0.40
CA ALA A 31 -3.17 -6.07 0.30
C ALA A 31 -1.65 -6.25 0.14
N LEU A 32 -1.04 -7.20 0.85
CA LEU A 32 0.38 -7.52 0.69
C LEU A 32 0.69 -8.10 -0.69
N GLY A 33 -0.20 -8.95 -1.22
CA GLY A 33 -0.15 -9.44 -2.59
C GLY A 33 -0.20 -8.30 -3.60
N GLY A 34 -1.11 -7.34 -3.43
CA GLY A 34 -1.20 -6.14 -4.28
C GLY A 34 0.09 -5.29 -4.24
N VAL A 35 0.73 -5.15 -3.08
CA VAL A 35 2.02 -4.46 -2.94
C VAL A 35 3.15 -5.24 -3.61
N ALA A 36 3.22 -6.56 -3.43
CA ALA A 36 4.21 -7.40 -4.10
C ALA A 36 4.04 -7.33 -5.62
N ILE A 37 2.79 -7.31 -6.08
CA ILE A 37 2.44 -7.11 -7.48
C ILE A 37 2.99 -5.77 -7.94
N SER A 38 2.59 -4.64 -7.35
CA SER A 38 3.04 -3.32 -7.81
C SER A 38 4.56 -3.19 -7.93
N ILE A 39 5.33 -3.72 -6.96
CA ILE A 39 6.80 -3.73 -7.00
C ILE A 39 7.32 -4.44 -8.25
N VAL A 40 6.87 -5.67 -8.49
CA VAL A 40 7.32 -6.44 -9.65
C VAL A 40 6.90 -5.76 -10.95
N SER A 41 5.70 -5.15 -11.02
CA SER A 41 5.24 -4.39 -12.20
C SER A 41 6.23 -3.29 -12.55
N THR A 42 6.53 -2.48 -11.53
CA THR A 42 7.29 -1.26 -11.70
C THR A 42 8.73 -1.60 -12.03
N LEU A 43 9.32 -2.59 -11.33
CA LEU A 43 10.68 -3.04 -11.63
C LEU A 43 10.78 -3.65 -13.03
N LEU A 44 9.81 -4.46 -13.44
CA LEU A 44 9.78 -5.02 -14.79
C LEU A 44 9.68 -3.92 -15.85
N THR A 45 8.82 -2.93 -15.63
CA THR A 45 8.68 -1.76 -16.49
C THR A 45 9.98 -0.98 -16.58
N MET A 46 10.66 -0.74 -15.46
CA MET A 46 11.93 0.00 -15.42
C MET A 46 13.08 -0.74 -16.09
N VAL A 47 13.13 -2.07 -16.00
CA VAL A 47 14.19 -2.91 -16.59
C VAL A 47 13.96 -3.14 -18.08
N ILE A 48 12.71 -3.39 -18.49
CA ILE A 48 12.38 -3.74 -19.89
C ILE A 48 12.18 -2.49 -20.75
N ARG A 49 11.67 -1.39 -20.19
CA ARG A 49 11.29 -0.20 -20.96
C ARG A 49 12.26 0.96 -20.74
N ASP A 50 13.35 0.96 -21.50
CA ASP A 50 14.26 2.11 -21.57
C ASP A 50 13.54 3.39 -22.03
N LYS A 51 12.48 3.25 -22.82
CA LYS A 51 11.66 4.36 -23.31
C LYS A 51 11.10 5.22 -22.18
N TRP A 52 10.66 4.64 -21.07
CA TRP A 52 10.08 5.41 -19.96
C TRP A 52 11.10 6.40 -19.39
N ALA A 53 12.31 5.94 -19.07
CA ALA A 53 13.34 6.79 -18.47
C ALA A 53 13.81 7.87 -19.45
N ASN A 54 13.94 7.51 -20.74
CA ASN A 54 14.32 8.46 -21.79
C ASN A 54 13.26 9.54 -22.01
N ASP A 55 11.98 9.15 -22.13
CA ASP A 55 10.88 10.09 -22.33
C ASP A 55 10.76 11.04 -21.12
N TYR A 56 10.86 10.51 -19.90
CA TYR A 56 10.85 11.33 -18.68
C TYR A 56 12.05 12.29 -18.63
N ALA A 57 13.27 11.81 -18.93
CA ALA A 57 14.47 12.64 -18.95
C ALA A 57 14.37 13.79 -19.97
N ARG A 58 13.86 13.50 -21.17
CA ARG A 58 13.62 14.51 -22.21
C ARG A 58 12.58 15.54 -21.74
N GLN A 59 11.43 15.11 -21.22
CA GLN A 59 10.40 16.02 -20.69
C GLN A 59 10.93 16.93 -19.57
N PHE A 60 11.76 16.38 -18.67
CA PHE A 60 12.37 17.15 -17.59
C PHE A 60 13.34 18.22 -18.13
N LEU A 61 14.18 17.86 -19.10
CA LEU A 61 15.14 18.78 -19.72
C LEU A 61 14.45 19.83 -20.60
N ASP A 62 13.41 19.45 -21.35
CA ASP A 62 12.55 20.36 -22.12
C ASP A 62 11.94 21.43 -21.20
N GLY A 63 11.43 21.02 -20.03
CA GLY A 63 10.87 21.92 -19.02
C GLY A 63 11.89 22.90 -18.42
N SER A 64 13.20 22.66 -18.59
CA SER A 64 14.26 23.56 -18.11
C SER A 64 14.49 24.77 -19.02
N GLY A 65 13.95 24.75 -20.26
CA GLY A 65 14.09 25.82 -21.24
C GLY A 65 15.49 26.01 -21.81
N LYS A 66 16.42 25.08 -21.52
CA LYS A 66 17.79 25.09 -22.03
C LYS A 66 17.93 24.08 -23.15
N ALA A 67 18.77 24.40 -24.15
CA ALA A 67 19.21 23.40 -25.10
C ALA A 67 19.96 22.28 -24.36
N PHE A 68 19.66 21.03 -24.70
CA PHE A 68 20.31 19.85 -24.16
C PHE A 68 20.77 18.94 -25.30
N THR A 69 21.74 18.10 -24.99
CA THR A 69 22.30 17.09 -25.88
C THR A 69 21.79 15.69 -25.52
N ASP A 70 21.98 14.72 -26.40
CA ASP A 70 21.70 13.31 -26.06
C ASP A 70 22.57 12.80 -24.90
N ALA A 71 23.76 13.37 -24.71
CA ALA A 71 24.61 13.05 -23.56
C ALA A 71 23.97 13.51 -22.23
N ASP A 72 23.29 14.66 -22.22
CA ASP A 72 22.57 15.15 -21.05
C ASP A 72 21.39 14.24 -20.70
N VAL A 73 20.66 13.75 -21.71
CA VAL A 73 19.58 12.76 -21.54
C VAL A 73 20.15 11.48 -20.94
N ALA A 74 21.23 10.93 -21.49
CA ALA A 74 21.85 9.70 -21.01
C ALA A 74 22.33 9.83 -19.55
N ASN A 75 22.97 10.96 -19.21
CA ASN A 75 23.40 11.26 -17.84
C ASN A 75 22.21 11.32 -16.88
N LEU A 76 21.12 11.98 -17.28
CA LEU A 76 19.92 12.08 -16.45
C LEU A 76 19.24 10.71 -16.28
N VAL A 77 19.13 9.91 -17.34
CA VAL A 77 18.61 8.53 -17.26
C VAL A 77 19.41 7.68 -16.28
N SER A 78 20.74 7.79 -16.31
CA SER A 78 21.63 7.06 -15.38
C SER A 78 21.41 7.44 -13.92
N THR A 79 20.93 8.66 -13.66
CA THR A 79 20.60 9.16 -12.33
C THR A 79 19.19 8.77 -11.89
N ILE A 80 18.21 8.84 -12.81
CA ILE A 80 16.81 8.60 -12.49
C ILE A 80 16.53 7.14 -12.19
N LYS A 81 17.10 6.20 -12.95
CA LYS A 81 16.88 4.77 -12.75
C LYS A 81 17.14 4.31 -11.30
N PRO A 82 18.30 4.59 -10.67
CA PRO A 82 18.54 4.20 -9.29
C PRO A 82 17.65 4.96 -8.29
N VAL A 83 17.40 6.26 -8.51
CA VAL A 83 16.50 7.05 -7.63
C VAL A 83 15.07 6.49 -7.66
N ALA A 84 14.56 6.18 -8.85
CA ALA A 84 13.25 5.57 -9.02
C ALA A 84 13.19 4.18 -8.37
N ALA A 85 14.27 3.37 -8.47
CA ALA A 85 14.32 2.06 -7.82
C ALA A 85 14.22 2.21 -6.29
N VAL A 86 14.98 3.14 -5.70
CA VAL A 86 14.88 3.46 -4.27
C VAL A 86 13.47 3.92 -3.91
N ALA A 87 12.86 4.79 -4.72
CA ALA A 87 11.51 5.28 -4.50
C ALA A 87 10.47 4.14 -4.49
N VAL A 88 10.62 3.12 -5.35
CA VAL A 88 9.76 1.92 -5.35
C VAL A 88 9.87 1.19 -4.01
N PHE A 89 11.08 0.95 -3.49
CA PHE A 89 11.26 0.26 -2.21
C PHE A 89 10.75 1.08 -1.01
N VAL A 90 10.97 2.39 -1.02
CA VAL A 90 10.44 3.29 0.01
C VAL A 90 8.91 3.30 -0.02
N GLY A 91 8.32 3.43 -1.21
CA GLY A 91 6.87 3.37 -1.41
C GLY A 91 6.28 2.04 -0.95
N ALA A 92 6.95 0.92 -1.28
CA ALA A 92 6.58 -0.41 -0.81
C ALA A 92 6.64 -0.54 0.72
N GLY A 93 7.68 0.00 1.36
CA GLY A 93 7.80 0.03 2.81
C GLY A 93 6.67 0.82 3.48
N ILE A 94 6.31 1.96 2.91
CA ILE A 94 5.18 2.79 3.36
C ILE A 94 3.85 2.05 3.18
N ALA A 95 3.65 1.40 2.02
CA ALA A 95 2.44 0.60 1.77
C ALA A 95 2.34 -0.56 2.77
N ALA A 96 3.43 -1.30 2.98
CA ALA A 96 3.52 -2.36 3.96
C ALA A 96 3.18 -1.83 5.38
N LEU A 97 3.71 -0.68 5.77
CA LEU A 97 3.37 -0.03 7.04
C LEU A 97 1.85 0.15 7.18
N PHE A 98 1.17 0.68 6.17
CA PHE A 98 -0.30 0.82 6.21
C PHE A 98 -1.00 -0.52 6.33
N VAL A 99 -0.55 -1.54 5.59
CA VAL A 99 -1.12 -2.90 5.63
C VAL A 99 -0.95 -3.52 7.04
N TYR A 100 0.22 -3.38 7.66
CA TYR A 100 0.46 -3.83 9.04
C TYR A 100 -0.38 -3.05 10.06
N LYS A 101 -0.50 -1.73 9.91
CA LYS A 101 -1.35 -0.92 10.79
C LYS A 101 -2.83 -1.26 10.64
N MET A 102 -3.29 -1.55 9.43
CA MET A 102 -4.64 -2.03 9.16
C MET A 102 -4.89 -3.36 9.87
N ARG A 103 -3.98 -4.32 9.74
CA ARG A 103 -4.07 -5.62 10.43
C ARG A 103 -4.12 -5.46 11.96
N ALA A 104 -3.41 -4.47 12.50
CA ALA A 104 -3.43 -4.11 13.92
C ALA A 104 -4.72 -3.36 14.36
N GLY A 105 -5.76 -3.30 13.51
CA GLY A 105 -7.03 -2.68 13.85
C GLY A 105 -7.00 -1.15 13.85
N ARG A 106 -6.04 -0.52 13.16
CA ARG A 106 -6.02 0.95 13.01
C ARG A 106 -7.00 1.38 11.92
N ASN A 107 -8.13 1.96 12.31
CA ASN A 107 -9.15 2.41 11.35
C ASN A 107 -8.64 3.44 10.33
N TRP A 108 -7.71 4.33 10.71
CA TRP A 108 -7.14 5.31 9.77
C TRP A 108 -6.39 4.62 8.61
N ALA A 109 -5.69 3.51 8.88
CA ALA A 109 -4.94 2.77 7.87
C ALA A 109 -5.89 2.08 6.88
N ARG A 110 -7.03 1.58 7.37
CA ARG A 110 -8.11 1.07 6.51
C ARG A 110 -8.59 2.14 5.52
N ILE A 111 -8.84 3.37 5.98
CA ILE A 111 -9.30 4.46 5.12
C ILE A 111 -8.24 4.83 4.08
N VAL A 112 -6.97 4.97 4.49
CA VAL A 112 -5.86 5.27 3.58
C VAL A 112 -5.73 4.21 2.48
N LEU A 113 -5.77 2.92 2.83
CA LEU A 113 -5.72 1.84 1.85
C LEU A 113 -6.92 1.85 0.89
N THR A 114 -8.10 2.22 1.38
CA THR A 114 -9.30 2.35 0.55
C THR A 114 -9.16 3.47 -0.46
N VAL A 115 -8.64 4.63 -0.02
CA VAL A 115 -8.37 5.78 -0.90
C VAL A 115 -7.35 5.41 -1.98
N PHE A 116 -6.28 4.70 -1.64
CA PHE A 116 -5.33 4.21 -2.64
C PHE A 116 -5.91 3.18 -3.59
N ALA A 117 -6.76 2.28 -3.13
CA ALA A 117 -7.46 1.34 -4.00
C ALA A 117 -8.38 2.07 -5.01
N ILE A 118 -9.08 3.12 -4.57
CA ILE A 118 -9.92 3.96 -5.45
C ILE A 118 -9.07 4.67 -6.49
N PHE A 119 -7.99 5.34 -6.07
CA PHE A 119 -7.10 6.03 -7.02
C PHE A 119 -6.44 5.07 -8.00
N GLY A 120 -6.02 3.89 -7.54
CA GLY A 120 -5.47 2.85 -8.42
C GLY A 120 -6.49 2.38 -9.46
N ALA A 121 -7.73 2.13 -9.03
CA ALA A 121 -8.81 1.74 -9.93
C ALA A 121 -9.16 2.86 -10.94
N MET A 122 -9.19 4.11 -10.50
CA MET A 122 -9.40 5.26 -11.39
C MET A 122 -8.27 5.41 -12.40
N GLY A 123 -7.01 5.27 -11.96
CA GLY A 123 -5.84 5.33 -12.83
C GLY A 123 -5.91 4.24 -13.90
N LEU A 124 -6.19 2.99 -13.51
CA LEU A 124 -6.38 1.89 -14.46
C LEU A 124 -7.50 2.19 -15.46
N PHE A 125 -8.65 2.70 -14.98
CA PHE A 125 -9.76 3.07 -15.85
C PHE A 125 -9.40 4.18 -16.85
N SER A 126 -8.67 5.21 -16.43
CA SER A 126 -8.20 6.27 -17.33
C SER A 126 -7.32 5.72 -18.44
N VAL A 127 -6.34 4.86 -18.13
CA VAL A 127 -5.46 4.29 -19.16
C VAL A 127 -6.24 3.35 -20.09
N LEU A 128 -7.22 2.59 -19.57
CA LEU A 128 -8.08 1.72 -20.40
C LEU A 128 -8.89 2.52 -21.42
N VAL A 129 -9.38 3.70 -21.05
CA VAL A 129 -10.16 4.57 -21.94
C VAL A 129 -9.27 5.24 -23.00
N GLU A 130 -8.04 5.64 -22.66
CA GLU A 130 -7.14 6.35 -23.56
C GLU A 130 -6.37 5.42 -24.52
N ALA A 131 -5.86 4.30 -24.02
CA ALA A 131 -4.90 3.45 -24.73
C ALA A 131 -5.44 2.07 -25.13
N GLY A 132 -6.68 1.74 -24.75
CA GLY A 132 -7.24 0.40 -24.91
C GLY A 132 -6.68 -0.60 -23.90
N ALA A 133 -6.73 -1.90 -24.23
CA ALA A 133 -6.30 -3.00 -23.35
C ALA A 133 -5.03 -3.69 -23.87
N PRO A 134 -3.83 -3.10 -23.73
CA PRO A 134 -2.58 -3.77 -24.06
C PRO A 134 -2.34 -4.97 -23.13
N LEU A 135 -1.68 -6.02 -23.63
CA LEU A 135 -1.39 -7.25 -22.87
C LEU A 135 -0.61 -6.98 -21.57
N ASP A 136 0.17 -5.92 -21.58
CA ASP A 136 1.02 -5.43 -20.51
C ASP A 136 0.23 -4.87 -19.30
N MET A 137 -1.07 -4.58 -19.47
CA MET A 137 -1.96 -4.16 -18.36
C MET A 137 -2.37 -5.28 -17.42
N MET A 138 -2.13 -6.55 -17.76
CA MET A 138 -2.63 -7.68 -16.97
C MET A 138 -2.18 -7.59 -15.50
N TRP A 139 -1.00 -7.03 -15.28
CA TRP A 139 -0.43 -6.85 -13.96
C TRP A 139 -1.07 -5.71 -13.16
N ASP A 140 -1.41 -4.60 -13.81
CA ASP A 140 -2.12 -3.48 -13.20
C ASP A 140 -3.56 -3.88 -12.86
N VAL A 141 -4.22 -4.64 -13.74
CA VAL A 141 -5.53 -5.25 -13.48
C VAL A 141 -5.48 -6.16 -12.26
N ALA A 142 -4.46 -7.02 -12.17
CA ALA A 142 -4.28 -7.89 -11.01
C ALA A 142 -4.04 -7.07 -9.73
N GLN A 143 -3.21 -6.03 -9.78
CA GLN A 143 -2.93 -5.14 -8.65
C GLN A 143 -4.22 -4.47 -8.12
N VAL A 144 -5.04 -3.93 -9.02
CA VAL A 144 -6.32 -3.30 -8.67
C VAL A 144 -7.29 -4.35 -8.12
N ALA A 145 -7.39 -5.52 -8.73
CA ALA A 145 -8.27 -6.60 -8.25
C ALA A 145 -7.93 -7.03 -6.81
N PHE A 146 -6.64 -7.21 -6.50
CA PHE A 146 -6.19 -7.53 -5.15
C PHE A 146 -6.51 -6.39 -4.16
N SER A 147 -6.30 -5.14 -4.56
CA SER A 147 -6.59 -3.96 -3.73
C SER A 147 -8.08 -3.84 -3.42
N VAL A 148 -8.95 -4.00 -4.43
CA VAL A 148 -10.41 -3.99 -4.27
C VAL A 148 -10.88 -5.15 -3.41
N ALA A 149 -10.38 -6.36 -3.65
CA ALA A 149 -10.71 -7.51 -2.82
C ALA A 149 -10.31 -7.28 -1.36
N ALA A 150 -9.11 -6.73 -1.10
CA ALA A 150 -8.68 -6.39 0.24
C ALA A 150 -9.65 -5.41 0.91
N VAL A 151 -10.07 -4.35 0.20
CA VAL A 151 -11.08 -3.39 0.68
C VAL A 151 -12.38 -4.10 1.05
N VAL A 152 -12.92 -4.97 0.19
CA VAL A 152 -14.16 -5.72 0.48
C VAL A 152 -14.04 -6.47 1.80
N TYR A 153 -12.93 -7.18 2.04
CA TYR A 153 -12.70 -7.89 3.30
C TYR A 153 -12.50 -6.95 4.50
N MET A 154 -11.92 -5.76 4.32
CA MET A 154 -11.76 -4.76 5.39
C MET A 154 -13.09 -4.16 5.87
N PHE A 155 -14.14 -4.21 5.03
CA PHE A 155 -15.46 -3.65 5.35
C PHE A 155 -16.53 -4.69 5.68
N LYS A 156 -16.19 -5.98 5.70
CA LYS A 156 -17.10 -7.02 6.23
C LYS A 156 -17.58 -6.68 7.66
N PRO A 157 -18.80 -7.10 8.06
CA PRO A 157 -19.35 -6.78 9.38
C PRO A 157 -18.39 -7.15 10.53
N GLU A 158 -17.81 -8.33 10.49
CA GLU A 158 -16.84 -8.81 11.49
C GLU A 158 -15.57 -7.95 11.54
N SER A 159 -15.09 -7.47 10.39
CA SER A 159 -13.93 -6.59 10.29
C SER A 159 -14.24 -5.23 10.92
N THR A 160 -15.40 -4.64 10.58
CA THR A 160 -15.83 -3.34 11.11
C THR A 160 -16.00 -3.39 12.63
N GLU A 161 -16.55 -4.46 13.16
CA GLU A 161 -16.69 -4.64 14.60
C GLU A 161 -15.32 -4.76 15.29
N TYR A 162 -14.37 -5.49 14.71
CA TYR A 162 -12.98 -5.52 15.19
C TYR A 162 -12.35 -4.12 15.25
N PHE A 163 -12.45 -3.31 14.19
CA PHE A 163 -11.93 -1.94 14.18
C PHE A 163 -12.58 -1.03 15.24
N ASN A 164 -13.87 -1.24 15.52
CA ASN A 164 -14.59 -0.50 16.56
C ASN A 164 -14.13 -0.91 17.96
N GLN A 165 -13.96 -2.20 18.20
CA GLN A 165 -13.47 -2.72 19.49
C GLN A 165 -12.04 -2.25 19.77
N THR A 166 -11.13 -2.32 18.80
CA THR A 166 -9.75 -1.84 18.97
C THR A 166 -9.69 -0.33 19.21
N LYS A 167 -10.58 0.45 18.56
CA LYS A 167 -10.73 1.88 18.83
C LYS A 167 -11.18 2.14 20.27
N ARG A 168 -12.22 1.43 20.73
CA ARG A 168 -12.76 1.57 22.10
C ARG A 168 -11.74 1.17 23.16
N ALA A 169 -11.02 0.06 22.95
CA ALA A 169 -9.98 -0.39 23.87
C ALA A 169 -8.88 0.67 24.07
N ARG A 170 -8.49 1.36 23.01
CA ARG A 170 -7.48 2.42 23.07
C ARG A 170 -7.97 3.73 23.68
N GLN A 171 -9.27 3.99 23.67
CA GLN A 171 -9.85 5.18 24.32
C GLN A 171 -9.98 5.02 25.84
N ARG A 172 -9.86 3.78 26.34
CA ARG A 172 -9.95 3.44 27.76
C ARG A 172 -8.58 3.26 28.43
N SER A 173 -7.49 3.27 27.67
CA SER A 173 -6.10 3.23 28.12
C SER A 173 -5.50 4.61 28.17
#